data_AF-A0A6B3CTW0-F1
#
_entry.id   AF-A0A6B3CTW0-F1
#
_cell.length_a   1.000
_cell.length_b   1.000
_cell.length_c   1.000
_cell.angle_alpha   90.00
_cell.angle_beta   90.00
_cell.angle_gamma   90.00
#
_symmetry.space_group_name_H-M   'P 1'
#
loop_
_entity.id
_entity.type
_entity.pdbx_description
1 polymer ?
#
loop_
_entity_poly.entity_id
_entity_poly.type
_entity_poly.pdbx_seq_one_letter_code
_entity_poly.pdbx_strand_id
1 'polypeptide(L)' 'ASHEATPCELPATFVRQTGEAEIFPGMHRDMTDYWQQVCGAGLRVVDVPGDHFTCVQPPNAEAVARALLEEDGR' A
#
# COMPACT_ATOMS: atom_id res chain seq x y z
N ALA A 1 -17.12 9.29 15.47
CA ALA A 1 -17.70 8.20 14.66
C ALA A 1 -16.54 7.39 14.11
N SER A 2 -16.53 6.07 14.28
CA SER A 2 -15.57 5.19 13.62
C SER A 2 -15.97 5.07 12.14
N HIS A 3 -15.01 5.25 11.24
CA HIS A 3 -15.21 4.97 9.83
C HIS A 3 -15.00 3.47 9.59
N GLU A 4 -15.82 2.87 8.73
CA GLU A 4 -15.69 1.49 8.28
C GLU A 4 -15.56 1.50 6.75
N ALA A 5 -14.56 0.78 6.21
CA ALA A 5 -14.35 0.72 4.78
C ALA A 5 -15.41 -0.18 4.12
N THR A 6 -15.98 0.29 3.01
CA THR A 6 -16.81 -0.54 2.14
C THR A 6 -15.92 -1.53 1.37
N PRO A 7 -16.34 -2.79 1.18
CA PRO A 7 -15.60 -3.76 0.36
C PRO A 7 -15.29 -3.22 -1.04
N CYS A 8 -14.07 -3.50 -1.51
CA CYS A 8 -13.63 -3.14 -2.86
C CYS A 8 -13.73 -4.34 -3.79
N GLU A 9 -14.65 -4.28 -4.76
CA GLU A 9 -14.87 -5.33 -5.75
C GLU A 9 -13.97 -5.19 -6.99
N LEU A 10 -13.20 -4.11 -7.06
CA LEU A 10 -12.28 -3.83 -8.16
C LEU A 10 -10.85 -4.24 -7.80
N PRO A 11 -10.01 -4.63 -8.78
CA PRO A 11 -8.58 -4.78 -8.58
C PRO A 11 -8.00 -3.50 -7.97
N ALA A 12 -7.09 -3.68 -7.00
CA ALA A 12 -6.46 -2.56 -6.31
C ALA A 12 -4.99 -2.88 -6.06
N THR A 13 -4.14 -1.86 -6.19
CA THR A 13 -2.74 -1.93 -5.79
C THR A 13 -2.52 -1.15 -4.50
N PHE A 14 -2.09 -1.85 -3.44
CA PHE A 14 -1.61 -1.24 -2.21
C PHE A 14 -0.08 -1.08 -2.28
N VAL A 15 0.35 0.15 -2.59
CA VAL A 15 1.76 0.55 -2.52
C VAL A 15 2.11 0.89 -1.09
N ARG A 16 2.99 0.09 -0.47
CA ARG A 16 3.33 0.15 0.95
C ARG A 16 4.79 0.49 1.14
N GLN A 17 5.07 1.47 2.00
CA GLN A 17 6.41 1.85 2.41
C GLN A 17 7.08 0.77 3.27
N THR A 18 8.37 0.52 3.08
CA THR A 18 9.15 -0.43 3.90
C THR A 18 9.90 0.23 5.06
N GLY A 19 10.14 1.54 4.97
CA GLY A 19 10.71 2.32 6.06
C GLY A 19 9.71 2.49 7.20
N GLU A 20 10.21 2.94 8.34
CA GLU A 20 9.41 3.12 9.55
C GLU A 20 8.27 4.10 9.27
N ALA A 21 7.05 3.58 9.19
CA ALA A 21 5.85 4.39 9.38
C ALA A 21 5.32 4.26 10.81
N GLU A 22 6.05 3.51 11.65
CA GLU A 22 5.61 3.04 12.94
C GLU A 22 5.49 4.19 13.92
N ILE A 23 4.27 4.72 14.05
CA ILE A 23 3.86 5.30 15.33
C ILE A 23 3.77 4.16 16.38
N PHE A 24 3.52 2.91 15.94
CA PHE A 24 3.41 1.70 16.79
C PHE A 24 4.00 0.43 16.11
N PRO A 25 4.63 -0.48 16.89
CA PRO A 25 5.16 -1.75 16.37
C PRO A 25 4.09 -2.63 15.72
N GLY A 26 4.38 -3.19 14.53
CA GLY A 26 3.52 -4.18 13.87
C GLY A 26 2.41 -3.59 12.98
N MET A 27 2.29 -2.26 12.94
CA MET A 27 1.25 -1.55 12.21
C MET A 27 1.22 -1.87 10.70
N HIS A 28 2.37 -2.15 10.06
CA HIS A 28 2.41 -2.54 8.65
C HIS A 28 1.68 -3.85 8.36
N ARG A 29 1.84 -4.84 9.25
CA ARG A 29 1.18 -6.14 9.09
C ARG A 29 -0.32 -5.99 9.27
N ASP A 30 -0.72 -5.28 10.33
CA ASP A 30 -2.13 -5.04 10.65
C ASP A 30 -2.83 -4.29 9.50
N MET A 31 -2.16 -3.29 8.91
CA MET A 31 -2.68 -2.54 7.77
C MET A 31 -2.81 -3.39 6.51
N THR A 32 -1.84 -4.26 6.23
CA THR A 32 -1.92 -5.16 5.07
C THR A 32 -3.02 -6.19 5.24
N ASP A 33 -3.13 -6.81 6.41
CA ASP A 33 -4.16 -7.80 6.71
C ASP A 33 -5.56 -7.15 6.62
N TYR A 34 -5.70 -5.91 7.11
CA TYR A 34 -6.93 -5.12 6.98
C TYR A 34 -7.32 -4.89 5.51
N TRP A 35 -6.42 -4.40 4.68
CA TRP A 35 -6.73 -4.13 3.27
C TRP A 35 -6.97 -5.40 2.46
N GLN A 36 -6.30 -6.52 2.80
CA GLN A 36 -6.59 -7.83 2.21
C GLN A 36 -8.01 -8.30 2.53
N GLN A 37 -8.52 -8.02 3.74
CA GLN A 37 -9.91 -8.32 4.09
C GLN A 37 -10.90 -7.45 3.30
N VAL A 38 -10.59 -6.16 3.11
CA VAL A 38 -11.48 -5.19 2.44
C VAL A 38 -11.52 -5.41 0.91
N CYS A 39 -10.39 -5.70 0.27
CA CYS A 39 -10.27 -5.81 -1.19
C CYS A 39 -10.22 -7.25 -1.71
N GLY A 40 -10.11 -8.24 -0.81
CA GLY A 40 -10.09 -9.65 -1.16
C GLY A 40 -8.96 -10.05 -2.11
N ALA A 41 -9.23 -11.05 -2.96
CA ALA A 41 -8.25 -11.63 -3.89
C ALA A 41 -7.76 -10.65 -4.98
N GLY A 42 -8.40 -9.49 -5.14
CA GLY A 42 -8.03 -8.47 -6.11
C GLY A 42 -6.90 -7.54 -5.65
N LEU A 43 -6.42 -7.68 -4.41
CA LEU A 43 -5.37 -6.79 -3.87
C LEU A 43 -3.96 -7.26 -4.27
N ARG A 44 -3.27 -6.43 -5.06
CA ARG A 44 -1.82 -6.50 -5.26
C ARG A 44 -1.13 -5.65 -4.21
N VAL A 45 -0.16 -6.20 -3.49
CA VAL A 45 0.67 -5.43 -2.54
C VAL A 45 2.06 -5.25 -3.14
N VAL A 46 2.57 -4.02 -3.14
CA VAL A 46 3.92 -3.69 -3.64
C VAL A 46 4.66 -2.86 -2.60
N ASP A 47 5.84 -3.31 -2.23
CA ASP A 47 6.69 -2.62 -1.26
C ASP A 47 7.63 -1.60 -1.95
N VAL A 48 7.73 -0.39 -1.39
CA VAL A 48 8.59 0.70 -1.88
C VAL A 48 9.45 1.31 -0.75
N PRO A 49 10.66 1.82 -1.05
CA PRO A 49 11.51 2.44 -0.04
C PRO A 49 10.95 3.77 0.47
N GLY A 50 11.44 4.22 1.63
CA GLY A 50 10.97 5.42 2.33
C GLY A 50 9.97 5.11 3.43
N ASP A 51 9.51 6.14 4.12
CA ASP A 51 8.40 6.12 5.08
C ASP A 51 7.08 6.58 4.42
N HIS A 52 6.02 6.76 5.21
CA HIS A 52 4.70 7.13 4.70
C HIS A 52 4.70 8.45 3.90
N PHE A 53 5.61 9.36 4.22
CA PHE A 53 5.77 10.65 3.56
C PHE A 53 6.86 10.60 2.50
N THR A 54 8.00 9.97 2.79
CA THR A 54 9.17 9.99 1.91
C THR A 54 9.11 8.97 0.78
N CYS A 55 8.18 8.00 0.80
CA CYS A 55 8.01 7.03 -0.30
C CYS A 55 7.54 7.67 -1.62
N VAL A 56 6.86 8.82 -1.56
CA VAL A 56 6.39 9.59 -2.73
C VAL A 56 7.30 10.77 -3.09
N GLN A 57 8.46 10.88 -2.45
CA GLN A 57 9.43 11.95 -2.69
C GLN A 57 10.68 11.39 -3.38
N PRO A 58 11.49 12.22 -4.06
CA PRO A 58 12.82 11.80 -4.52
C PRO A 58 13.68 11.32 -3.32
N PRO A 59 14.45 10.23 -3.47
CA PRO A 59 14.60 9.41 -4.68
C PRO A 59 13.57 8.28 -4.83
N ASN A 60 12.68 8.05 -3.87
CA ASN A 60 11.79 6.88 -3.80
C ASN A 60 10.61 6.91 -4.78
N ALA A 61 10.19 8.09 -5.22
CA ALA A 61 9.04 8.28 -6.11
C ALA A 61 9.12 7.45 -7.41
N GLU A 62 10.33 7.16 -7.90
CA GLU A 62 10.54 6.29 -9.07
C GLU A 62 10.04 4.86 -8.84
N ALA A 63 10.22 4.32 -7.63
CA ALA A 63 9.74 2.98 -7.28
C ALA A 63 8.21 2.90 -7.31
N VAL A 64 7.52 3.96 -6.87
CA VAL A 64 6.06 4.08 -6.95
C VAL A 64 5.60 4.15 -8.40
N ALA A 65 6.23 4.98 -9.23
CA ALA A 65 5.91 5.08 -10.65
C ALA A 65 6.07 3.74 -11.38
N ARG A 66 7.16 3.00 -11.09
CA ARG A 66 7.36 1.66 -11.64
C ARG A 66 6.26 0.68 -11.20
N ALA A 67 5.85 0.71 -9.94
CA ALA A 67 4.79 -0.17 -9.43
C ALA A 67 3.46 0.02 -10.17
N LEU A 68 3.12 1.27 -10.52
CA LEU A 68 1.92 1.61 -11.30
C LEU A 68 2.04 1.18 -12.77
N LEU A 69 3.19 1.39 -13.39
CA LEU A 69 3.41 0.97 -14.80
C LEU A 69 3.37 -0.55 -14.98
N GLU A 70 3.82 -1.31 -13.98
CA GLU A 70 3.72 -2.77 -13.98
C GLU A 70 2.26 -3.28 -13.86
N GLU A 71 1.35 -2.47 -13.31
CA GLU A 71 -0.07 -2.79 -13.25
C GLU A 71 -0.75 -2.59 -14.60
N ASP A 72 -0.48 -1.47 -15.28
CA ASP A 72 -1.04 -1.15 -16.61
C ASP A 72 -0.68 -2.19 -17.69
N GLY A 73 0.42 -2.93 -17.50
CA GLY A 73 0.86 -3.99 -18.41
C GLY A 73 0.22 -5.36 -18.16
N ARG A 74 -0.70 -5.49 -17.20
CA ARG A 74 -1.27 -6.75 -16.71
C ARG A 74 -2.68 -7.02 -17.25
#